data_AF-A0A6P0I5I8-F1
#
_entry.id   AF-A0A6P0I5I8-F1
#
_cell.length_a   1.000
_cell.length_b   1.000
_cell.length_c   1.000
_cell.angle_alpha   90.00
_cell.angle_beta   90.00
_cell.angle_gamma   90.00
#
_symmetry.space_group_name_H-M   'P 1'
#
loop_
_entity.id
_entity.type
_entity.pdbx_description
1 polymer ?
#
loop_
_entity_poly.entity_id
_entity_poly.type
_entity_poly.pdbx_seq_one_letter_code
_entity_poly.pdbx_strand_id
1 'polypeptide(L)'
;LGDSSQVYYTGNGINDYARIETFNSGQGDQIQLSGSIGDYTLGEDVSGLPGGTAIYNNDDLVGIVKNVRNMDLNSSDFSFV
;
A
#
# COMPACT_ATOMS: atom_id res chain seq x y z
N LEU A 1 -0.20 2.45 6.82
CA LEU A 1 -0.32 0.97 6.84
C LEU A 1 0.62 0.31 7.85
N GLY A 2 1.42 1.10 8.57
CA GLY A 2 2.16 0.68 9.75
C GLY A 2 2.70 1.90 10.49
N ASP A 3 3.40 1.65 11.60
CA ASP A 3 4.22 2.61 12.33
C ASP A 3 5.65 2.09 12.47
N SER A 4 6.51 2.77 13.22
CA SER A 4 7.91 2.37 13.42
C SER A 4 8.08 1.05 14.20
N SER A 5 6.99 0.46 14.72
CA SER A 5 7.00 -0.79 15.45
C SER A 5 6.45 -1.98 14.67
N GLN A 6 5.49 -1.76 13.76
CA GLN A 6 4.77 -2.85 13.11
C GLN A 6 4.00 -2.47 11.82
N VAL A 7 3.72 -3.49 11.01
CA VAL A 7 2.74 -3.45 9.92
C VAL A 7 1.37 -3.88 10.46
N TYR A 8 0.29 -3.16 10.12
CA TYR A 8 -1.03 -3.39 10.75
C TYR A 8 -1.90 -4.48 10.10
N TYR A 9 -1.62 -4.82 8.84
CA TYR A 9 -2.50 -5.59 7.96
C TYR A 9 -1.78 -6.84 7.44
N THR A 10 -1.21 -7.63 8.37
CA THR A 10 -0.42 -8.83 8.04
C THR A 10 -0.93 -10.03 8.81
N GLY A 11 -0.75 -11.22 8.23
CA GLY A 11 -1.08 -12.51 8.80
C GLY A 11 -2.36 -13.14 8.26
N ASN A 12 -3.20 -12.44 7.48
CA ASN A 12 -4.45 -13.01 6.94
C ASN A 12 -4.63 -12.88 5.42
N GLY A 13 -3.55 -12.63 4.67
CA GLY A 13 -3.56 -12.69 3.20
C GLY A 13 -4.38 -11.55 2.61
N ILE A 14 -5.45 -11.89 1.89
CA ILE A 14 -6.34 -10.88 1.28
C ILE A 14 -7.55 -10.52 2.15
N ASN A 15 -7.63 -11.01 3.39
CA ASN A 15 -8.81 -10.85 4.23
C ASN A 15 -8.74 -9.63 5.16
N ASP A 16 -7.58 -8.99 5.28
CA ASP A 16 -7.32 -7.90 6.21
C ASP A 16 -6.39 -6.85 5.59
N TYR A 17 -6.93 -6.00 4.71
CA TYR A 17 -6.18 -4.92 4.10
C TYR A 17 -6.86 -3.56 4.29
N ALA A 18 -6.07 -2.48 4.27
CA ALA A 18 -6.62 -1.14 4.22
C ALA A 18 -7.14 -0.80 2.81
N ARG A 19 -8.37 -0.29 2.72
CA ARG A 19 -8.87 0.28 1.46
C ARG A 19 -8.77 1.81 1.51
N ILE A 20 -7.93 2.36 0.64
CA ILE A 20 -7.69 3.81 0.55
C ILE A 20 -8.54 4.34 -0.61
N GLU A 21 -9.61 5.07 -0.28
CA GLU A 21 -10.67 5.41 -1.24
C GLU A 21 -10.41 6.68 -2.06
N THR A 22 -9.67 7.65 -1.50
CA THR A 22 -9.58 9.03 -2.03
C THR A 22 -8.16 9.57 -2.08
N PHE A 23 -7.15 8.70 -2.20
CA PHE A 23 -5.75 9.12 -2.25
C PHE A 23 -5.50 10.13 -3.38
N ASN A 24 -4.81 11.22 -3.05
CA ASN A 24 -4.46 12.26 -4.00
C ASN A 24 -3.02 12.79 -3.77
N SER A 25 -2.08 12.23 -4.52
CA SER A 25 -0.68 12.69 -4.57
C SER A 25 -0.55 14.21 -4.82
N GLY A 26 -1.40 14.78 -5.69
CA GLY A 26 -1.39 16.21 -6.00
C GLY A 26 -1.81 17.12 -4.84
N GLN A 27 -2.41 16.57 -3.78
CA GLN A 27 -2.74 17.28 -2.54
C GLN A 27 -1.70 17.06 -1.43
N GLY A 28 -0.67 16.25 -1.68
CA GLY A 28 0.36 15.91 -0.71
C GLY A 28 -0.01 14.76 0.23
N ASP A 29 -0.98 13.92 -0.15
CA ASP A 29 -1.30 12.72 0.60
C ASP A 29 -0.10 11.77 0.64
N GLN A 30 0.14 11.14 1.79
CA GLN A 30 1.18 10.14 1.97
C GLN A 30 0.64 8.85 2.56
N ILE A 31 1.16 7.73 2.07
CA ILE A 31 0.95 6.40 2.61
C ILE A 31 2.20 6.02 3.41
N GLN A 32 2.05 6.00 4.73
CA GLN A 32 3.12 5.55 5.62
C GLN A 32 3.19 4.02 5.68
N LEU A 33 4.37 3.45 5.52
CA LEU A 33 4.70 2.03 5.57
C LEU A 33 5.75 1.78 6.68
N SER A 34 5.72 0.61 7.32
CA SER A 34 6.69 0.25 8.37
C SER A 34 7.89 -0.48 7.76
N GLY A 35 9.11 -0.15 8.19
CA GLY A 35 10.32 -0.80 7.69
C GLY A 35 10.90 -0.10 6.47
N SER A 36 11.20 -0.84 5.41
CA SER A 36 11.96 -0.33 4.27
C SER A 36 11.25 -0.58 2.94
N ILE A 37 11.64 0.18 1.91
CA ILE A 37 11.13 0.01 0.54
C ILE A 37 11.28 -1.42 0.01
N GLY A 38 12.33 -2.13 0.41
CA GLY A 38 12.61 -3.50 -0.04
C GLY A 38 11.62 -4.54 0.50
N ASP A 39 10.85 -4.20 1.53
CA ASP A 39 9.86 -5.10 2.14
C ASP A 39 8.53 -5.09 1.37
N TYR A 40 8.38 -4.21 0.37
CA TYR A 40 7.12 -3.95 -0.31
C TYR A 40 7.18 -4.15 -1.82
N THR A 41 6.05 -4.58 -2.38
CA THR A 41 5.80 -4.63 -3.82
C THR A 41 4.44 -4.02 -4.15
N LEU A 42 4.31 -3.52 -5.38
CA LEU A 42 3.08 -2.94 -5.90
C LEU A 42 2.51 -3.84 -7.01
N GLY A 43 1.20 -4.02 -7.02
CA GLY A 43 0.48 -4.73 -8.08
C GLY A 43 -0.66 -3.88 -8.61
N GLU A 44 -0.68 -3.60 -9.91
CA GLU A 44 -1.77 -2.85 -10.54
C GLU A 44 -2.88 -3.77 -11.01
N ASP A 45 -4.13 -3.35 -10.77
CA ASP A 45 -5.37 -3.98 -11.25
C ASP A 45 -5.35 -5.52 -11.12
N VAL A 46 -4.90 -5.98 -9.96
CA VAL A 46 -4.76 -7.41 -9.64
C VAL A 46 -6.13 -8.08 -9.70
N SER A 47 -6.22 -9.15 -10.50
CA SER A 47 -7.47 -9.91 -10.67
C SER A 47 -8.02 -10.41 -9.32
N GLY A 48 -9.31 -10.20 -9.09
CA GLY A 48 -9.99 -10.56 -7.85
C GLY A 48 -9.92 -9.51 -6.74
N LEU A 49 -9.18 -8.42 -6.93
CA LEU A 49 -9.13 -7.28 -6.02
C LEU A 49 -9.87 -6.05 -6.59
N PRO A 50 -10.29 -5.08 -5.74
CA PRO A 50 -10.72 -3.77 -6.20
C PRO A 50 -9.68 -3.11 -7.12
N GLY A 51 -10.14 -2.47 -8.21
CA GLY A 51 -9.26 -1.78 -9.16
C GLY A 51 -8.44 -0.65 -8.55
N GLY A 52 -7.20 -0.49 -9.02
CA GLY A 52 -6.20 0.42 -8.46
C GLY A 52 -4.84 -0.26 -8.22
N THR A 53 -4.10 0.22 -7.23
CA THR A 53 -2.78 -0.32 -6.85
C THR A 53 -2.88 -1.07 -5.53
N ALA A 54 -2.62 -2.37 -5.55
CA ALA A 54 -2.40 -3.20 -4.37
C ALA A 54 -0.97 -3.00 -3.84
N ILE A 55 -0.84 -2.95 -2.52
CA ILE A 55 0.42 -2.83 -1.78
C ILE A 55 0.59 -4.11 -0.98
N TYR A 56 1.69 -4.81 -1.20
CA TYR A 56 2.03 -6.03 -0.48
C TYR A 56 3.23 -5.81 0.41
N ASN A 57 3.22 -6.39 1.62
CA ASN A 57 4.41 -6.56 2.46
C ASN A 57 4.75 -8.04 2.52
N ASN A 58 5.92 -8.45 2.04
CA ASN A 58 6.33 -9.87 2.03
C ASN A 58 5.22 -10.83 1.53
N ASP A 59 4.66 -10.53 0.35
CA ASP A 59 3.55 -11.24 -0.32
C ASP A 59 2.17 -11.16 0.39
N ASP A 60 2.06 -10.44 1.50
CA ASP A 60 0.79 -10.23 2.20
C ASP A 60 0.13 -8.90 1.80
N LEU A 61 -1.17 -8.90 1.51
CA LEU A 61 -1.87 -7.72 1.02
C LEU A 61 -2.17 -6.76 2.18
N VAL A 62 -1.43 -5.66 2.27
CA VAL A 62 -1.60 -4.69 3.38
C VAL A 62 -2.51 -3.52 3.03
N GLY A 63 -2.70 -3.25 1.74
CA GLY A 63 -3.57 -2.16 1.31
C GLY A 63 -3.87 -2.10 -0.18
N ILE A 64 -4.93 -1.37 -0.53
CA ILE A 64 -5.29 -1.05 -1.91
C ILE A 64 -5.59 0.43 -2.02
N VAL A 65 -4.90 1.11 -2.94
CA VAL A 65 -5.17 2.48 -3.35
C VAL A 65 -6.11 2.47 -4.53
N LYS A 66 -7.39 2.75 -4.27
CA LYS A 66 -8.45 2.58 -5.25
C LYS A 66 -8.30 3.58 -6.40
N ASN A 67 -8.46 3.09 -7.63
CA ASN A 67 -8.43 3.88 -8.87
C ASN A 67 -7.13 4.67 -9.13
N VAL A 68 -6.06 4.43 -8.37
CA VAL A 68 -4.73 5.01 -8.59
C VAL A 68 -3.85 3.98 -9.27
N ARG A 69 -2.95 4.45 -10.15
CA ARG A 69 -2.09 3.65 -11.04
C ARG A 69 -0.74 4.31 -11.19
N ASN A 70 0.24 3.56 -11.69
CA ASN A 70 1.63 3.96 -11.91
C ASN A 70 2.28 4.55 -10.65
N MET A 71 1.90 4.05 -9.47
CA MET A 71 2.54 4.45 -8.23
C MET A 71 3.97 3.90 -8.19
N ASP A 72 4.88 4.63 -7.57
CA ASP A 72 6.27 4.26 -7.39
C ASP A 72 6.62 4.37 -5.90
N LEU A 73 7.14 3.31 -5.31
CA LEU A 73 7.55 3.30 -3.90
C LEU A 73 8.69 4.30 -3.60
N ASN A 74 9.40 4.77 -4.62
CA ASN A 74 10.42 5.82 -4.50
C ASN A 74 9.84 7.24 -4.57
N SER A 75 8.54 7.40 -4.87
CA SER A 75 7.91 8.72 -4.93
C SER A 75 7.67 9.29 -3.52
N SER A 76 7.35 10.58 -3.46
CA SER A 76 6.94 11.25 -2.23
C SER A 76 5.59 10.80 -1.68
N ASP A 77 4.86 9.95 -2.42
CA ASP A 77 3.57 9.38 -2.00
C ASP A 77 3.74 8.37 -0.88
N PHE A 78 4.94 7.82 -0.71
CA PHE A 78 5.27 6.84 0.31
C PHE A 78 6.25 7.40 1.32
N SER A 79 6.03 7.04 2.58
CA SER A 79 6.93 7.34 3.69
C SER A 79 7.21 6.06 4.46
N PHE A 80 8.46 5.81 4.80
CA PHE A 80 8.90 4.61 5.50
C PHE A 80 9.38 4.98 6.91
N VAL A 81 8.94 4.25 7.93
CA VAL A 81 9.20 4.54 9.36
C VAL A 81 9.64 3.33 10.17
#